data_AF-A0A4Y8Q5Y5-F1
#
_entry.id   AF-A0A4Y8Q5Y5-F1
#
_cell.length_a   1.000
_cell.length_b   1.000
_cell.length_c   1.000
_cell.angle_alpha   90.00
_cell.angle_beta   90.00
_cell.angle_gamma   90.00
#
_symmetry.space_group_name_H-M   'P 1'
#
loop_
_entity.id
_entity.type
_entity.pdbx_description
1 polymer ?
#
loop_
_entity_poly.entity_id
_entity_poly.type
_entity_poly.pdbx_seq_one_letter_code
_entity_poly.pdbx_strand_id
1 'polypeptide(L)'
;MSIHFALLGLLSCRPLTGYDLKKIIQESPFMYWSGNNNQIYKALVELLDEGQVTCEVQQQESAPPKKVYTITSSGLSELKKGVLAPPEPPEMKKTFLLQLAWSDLLDAAEWEGLLSAYEQEVRMRLLLGQEQRRRGSAFAPGRTPREQRLWSMIDDNIEAFYRHELQWVQQLREEFGSSDNKEDKKMNVEHKQYQGAAYIVYTPEAAPLATEQDVLDLIAVCMETDVWRVLLPAEALADDFFKLRTGLAGYMLQKFANYRVRGALVITDESKLKGKMKELVAELNRGGEFRVFNDRGEAEVWLVG
;
A
#
# COMPACT_ATOMS: atom_id res chain seq x y z
N MET A 1 11.89 -13.35 20.46
CA MET A 1 11.02 -12.37 21.19
C MET A 1 9.52 -12.76 21.17
N SER A 2 8.70 -12.38 22.17
CA SER A 2 7.29 -12.83 22.32
C SER A 2 6.24 -11.72 22.16
N ILE A 3 4.97 -12.09 21.95
CA ILE A 3 3.83 -11.14 21.89
C ILE A 3 3.66 -10.33 23.19
N HIS A 4 3.96 -10.93 24.35
CA HIS A 4 3.92 -10.26 25.65
C HIS A 4 4.83 -9.03 25.67
N PHE A 5 6.04 -9.17 25.13
CA PHE A 5 7.02 -8.09 25.05
C PHE A 5 6.51 -6.89 24.26
N ALA A 6 5.87 -7.12 23.12
CA ALA A 6 5.26 -6.03 22.35
C ALA A 6 4.10 -5.37 23.07
N LEU A 7 3.19 -6.14 23.67
CA LEU A 7 2.05 -5.58 24.40
C LEU A 7 2.54 -4.67 25.55
N LEU A 8 3.54 -5.11 26.32
CA LEU A 8 4.17 -4.29 27.34
C LEU A 8 4.84 -3.04 26.75
N GLY A 9 5.53 -3.16 25.61
CA GLY A 9 6.13 -2.03 24.91
C GLY A 9 5.09 -0.96 24.53
N LEU A 10 3.97 -1.38 23.92
CA LEU A 10 2.86 -0.51 23.54
C LEU A 10 2.20 0.15 24.77
N LEU A 11 1.90 -0.65 25.79
CA LEU A 11 1.28 -0.18 27.04
C LEU A 11 2.19 0.73 27.88
N SER A 12 3.52 0.62 27.72
CA SER A 12 4.48 1.54 28.35
C SER A 12 4.36 2.99 27.85
N CYS A 13 3.75 3.19 26.67
CA CYS A 13 3.60 4.52 26.09
C CYS A 13 2.35 5.22 26.63
N ARG A 14 1.24 4.48 26.73
CA ARG A 14 -0.05 4.96 27.27
C ARG A 14 -1.00 3.79 27.52
N PRO A 15 -2.05 3.98 28.34
CA PRO A 15 -3.15 3.01 28.42
C PRO A 15 -3.80 2.78 27.06
N LEU A 16 -4.08 1.52 26.74
CA LEU A 16 -4.63 1.10 25.45
C LEU A 16 -5.68 0.01 25.66
N THR A 17 -6.59 -0.11 24.71
CA THR A 17 -7.57 -1.20 24.72
C THR A 17 -7.10 -2.35 23.86
N GLY A 18 -7.67 -3.54 24.07
CA GLY A 18 -7.33 -4.70 23.23
C GLY A 18 -7.56 -4.42 21.73
N TYR A 19 -8.57 -3.61 21.40
CA TYR A 19 -8.80 -3.16 20.02
C TYR A 19 -7.69 -2.25 19.50
N ASP A 20 -7.25 -1.27 20.30
CA ASP A 20 -6.18 -0.36 19.90
C ASP A 20 -4.87 -1.12 19.71
N LEU A 21 -4.52 -2.00 20.65
CA LEU A 21 -3.33 -2.88 20.57
C LEU A 21 -3.34 -3.72 19.30
N LYS A 22 -4.48 -4.34 19.00
CA LYS A 22 -4.68 -5.11 17.77
C LYS A 22 -4.43 -4.25 16.53
N LYS A 23 -5.08 -3.08 16.46
CA LYS A 23 -4.94 -2.19 15.30
C LYS A 23 -3.48 -1.80 15.09
N ILE A 24 -2.79 -1.41 16.16
CA ILE A 24 -1.36 -1.02 16.11
C ILE A 24 -0.47 -2.17 15.63
N ILE A 25 -0.66 -3.38 16.14
CA ILE A 25 0.12 -4.55 15.73
C ILE A 25 -0.16 -4.91 14.26
N GLN A 26 -1.43 -4.89 13.84
CA GLN A 26 -1.81 -5.21 12.46
C GLN A 26 -1.28 -4.20 11.44
N GLU A 27 -1.18 -2.93 11.82
CA GLU A 27 -0.66 -1.87 10.96
C GLU A 27 0.87 -1.77 11.00
N SER A 28 1.54 -2.45 11.94
CA SER A 28 2.98 -2.35 12.11
C SER A 28 3.76 -3.29 11.19
N PRO A 29 4.81 -2.79 10.52
CA PRO A 29 5.61 -3.58 9.59
C PRO A 29 6.60 -4.56 10.27
N PHE A 30 6.94 -4.37 11.55
CA PHE A 30 7.95 -5.18 12.24
C PHE A 30 7.41 -5.96 13.45
N MET A 31 6.19 -5.66 13.92
CA MET A 31 5.52 -6.41 14.97
C MET A 31 4.79 -7.63 14.37
N TYR A 32 5.57 -8.54 13.78
CA TYR A 32 5.07 -9.75 13.10
C TYR A 32 4.59 -10.79 14.13
N TRP A 33 3.42 -10.55 14.71
CA TRP A 33 2.62 -11.62 15.30
C TRP A 33 1.41 -11.80 14.41
N SER A 34 1.21 -13.04 13.94
CA SER A 34 0.05 -13.40 13.15
C SER A 34 -1.18 -12.75 13.78
N GLY A 35 -1.91 -11.94 13.03
CA GLY A 35 -3.08 -11.19 13.49
C GLY A 35 -4.26 -12.05 13.96
N ASN A 36 -3.99 -13.21 14.55
CA ASN A 36 -4.92 -14.01 15.29
C ASN A 36 -5.30 -13.25 16.57
N ASN A 37 -6.47 -12.63 16.51
CA ASN A 37 -7.09 -11.92 17.62
C ASN A 37 -6.98 -12.69 18.95
N ASN A 38 -7.09 -14.03 18.89
CA ASN A 38 -7.06 -14.88 20.07
C ASN A 38 -5.70 -14.81 20.80
N GLN A 39 -4.59 -14.58 20.10
CA GLN A 39 -3.27 -14.50 20.72
C GLN A 39 -3.10 -13.21 21.55
N ILE A 40 -3.60 -12.07 21.06
CA ILE A 40 -3.52 -10.80 21.78
C ILE A 40 -4.34 -10.88 23.08
N TYR A 41 -5.60 -11.31 22.98
CA TYR A 41 -6.46 -11.38 24.16
C TYR A 41 -5.99 -12.43 25.16
N LYS A 42 -5.46 -13.57 24.68
CA LYS A 42 -4.85 -14.59 25.54
C LYS A 42 -3.64 -14.01 26.29
N ALA A 43 -2.72 -13.35 25.58
CA ALA A 43 -1.55 -12.73 26.21
C ALA A 43 -1.95 -11.62 27.20
N LEU A 44 -3.02 -10.85 26.93
CA LEU A 44 -3.52 -9.86 27.89
C LEU A 44 -4.06 -10.49 29.18
N VAL A 45 -4.67 -11.69 29.10
CA VAL A 45 -5.09 -12.44 30.29
C VAL A 45 -3.87 -12.92 31.07
N GLU A 46 -2.88 -13.49 30.39
CA GLU A 46 -1.63 -13.96 31.00
C GLU A 46 -0.88 -12.80 31.70
N LEU A 47 -0.78 -11.64 31.05
CA LEU A 47 -0.18 -10.42 31.64
C LEU A 47 -0.95 -9.90 32.87
N LEU A 48 -2.28 -10.06 32.90
CA LEU A 48 -3.11 -9.70 34.05
C LEU A 48 -2.86 -10.65 35.22
N ASP A 49 -2.85 -11.96 34.95
CA ASP A 49 -2.62 -13.00 35.95
C ASP A 49 -1.22 -12.88 36.58
N GLU A 50 -0.23 -12.44 35.79
CA GLU A 50 1.13 -12.15 36.25
C GLU A 50 1.28 -10.77 36.95
N GLY A 51 0.21 -9.98 37.03
CA GLY A 51 0.23 -8.65 37.64
C GLY A 51 1.10 -7.62 36.88
N GLN A 52 1.38 -7.87 35.61
CA GLN A 52 2.21 -7.00 34.76
C GLN A 52 1.40 -5.87 34.12
N VAL A 53 0.08 -6.02 34.03
CA VAL A 53 -0.85 -4.99 33.60
C VAL A 53 -2.06 -4.95 34.54
N THR A 54 -2.77 -3.83 34.57
CA THR A 54 -4.12 -3.71 35.15
C THR A 54 -5.15 -3.53 34.06
N CYS A 55 -6.42 -3.85 34.34
CA CYS A 55 -7.53 -3.66 33.42
C CYS A 55 -8.66 -2.89 34.14
N GLU A 56 -9.06 -1.76 33.56
CA GLU A 56 -10.22 -0.99 33.99
C GLU A 56 -11.34 -1.12 32.95
N VAL A 57 -12.56 -1.36 33.42
CA VAL A 57 -13.75 -1.40 32.57
C VAL A 57 -14.40 -0.03 32.57
N GLN A 58 -14.33 0.67 31.44
CA GLN A 58 -14.96 1.97 31.24
C GLN A 58 -16.34 1.77 30.61
N GLN A 59 -17.39 2.18 31.32
CA GLN A 59 -18.75 2.20 30.80
C GLN A 59 -18.90 3.31 29.76
N GLN A 60 -19.64 3.06 28.69
CA GLN A 60 -19.95 4.05 27.65
C GLN A 60 -21.47 4.21 27.56
N GLU A 61 -21.97 5.45 27.43
CA GLU A 61 -23.42 5.72 27.42
C GLU A 61 -24.14 5.11 26.21
N SER A 62 -23.46 5.00 25.07
CA SER A 62 -24.03 4.60 23.77
C SER A 62 -23.20 3.55 23.04
N ALA A 63 -22.29 2.86 23.73
CA ALA A 63 -21.44 1.80 23.17
C ALA A 63 -21.13 0.71 24.22
N PRO A 64 -20.68 -0.49 23.80
CA PRO A 64 -20.28 -1.54 24.74
C PRO A 64 -19.13 -1.09 25.65
N PRO A 65 -19.07 -1.57 26.91
CA PRO A 65 -18.01 -1.21 27.84
C PRO A 65 -16.62 -1.54 27.28
N LYS A 66 -15.68 -0.61 27.42
CA LYS A 66 -14.32 -0.72 26.89
C LYS A 66 -13.36 -1.16 28.00
N LYS A 67 -12.60 -2.23 27.77
CA LYS A 67 -11.50 -2.66 28.65
C LYS A 67 -10.23 -1.89 28.29
N VAL A 68 -9.75 -1.07 29.23
CA VAL A 68 -8.52 -0.30 29.11
C VAL A 68 -7.44 -0.97 29.95
N TYR A 69 -6.32 -1.29 29.31
CA TYR A 69 -5.18 -1.92 29.93
C TYR A 69 -4.10 -0.87 30.22
N THR A 70 -3.45 -0.99 31.37
CA THR A 70 -2.37 -0.10 31.81
C THR A 70 -1.20 -0.94 32.33
N ILE A 71 0.02 -0.61 31.93
CA ILE A 71 1.21 -1.34 32.42
C ILE A 71 1.44 -1.05 33.91
N THR A 72 1.90 -2.04 34.67
CA THR A 72 2.29 -1.89 36.08
C THR A 72 3.81 -1.70 36.21
N SER A 73 4.29 -1.38 37.42
CA SER A 73 5.73 -1.39 37.72
C SER A 73 6.39 -2.76 37.48
N SER A 74 5.65 -3.85 37.72
CA SER A 74 6.09 -5.21 37.43
C SER A 74 6.26 -5.41 35.92
N GLY A 75 5.25 -5.04 35.14
CA GLY A 75 5.31 -5.12 33.67
C GLY A 75 6.40 -4.23 33.05
N LEU A 76 6.65 -3.04 33.61
CA LEU A 76 7.75 -2.19 33.17
C LEU A 76 9.13 -2.83 33.44
N SER A 77 9.28 -3.51 34.58
CA SER A 77 10.50 -4.25 34.90
C SER A 77 10.71 -5.41 33.93
N GLU A 78 9.64 -6.14 33.59
CA GLU A 78 9.70 -7.24 32.62
C GLU A 78 10.03 -6.75 31.20
N LEU A 79 9.41 -5.63 30.76
CA LEU A 79 9.77 -4.98 29.51
C LEU A 79 11.26 -4.60 29.48
N LYS A 80 11.77 -4.03 30.58
CA LYS A 80 13.19 -3.65 30.68
C LYS A 80 14.11 -4.87 30.57
N LYS A 81 13.77 -6.00 31.19
CA LYS A 81 14.53 -7.25 31.02
C LYS A 81 14.57 -7.69 29.57
N GLY A 82 13.43 -7.64 28.87
CA GLY A 82 13.35 -7.97 27.45
C GLY A 82 14.24 -7.05 26.59
N VAL A 83 14.25 -5.74 26.85
CA VAL A 83 15.12 -4.79 26.11
C VAL A 83 16.62 -5.03 26.39
N LEU A 84 16.97 -5.56 27.56
CA LEU A 84 18.35 -5.89 27.92
C LEU A 84 18.80 -7.27 27.45
N ALA A 85 17.89 -8.10 26.96
CA ALA A 85 18.23 -9.42 26.45
C ALA A 85 19.12 -9.29 25.18
N PRO A 86 20.06 -10.22 24.96
CA PRO A 86 20.87 -10.23 23.74
C PRO A 86 19.98 -10.23 22.49
N PRO A 87 20.29 -9.41 21.47
CA PRO A 87 19.51 -9.40 20.24
C PRO A 87 19.66 -10.72 19.49
N GLU A 88 18.54 -11.24 18.99
CA GLU A 88 18.51 -12.41 18.10
C GLU A 88 18.89 -11.98 16.67
N PRO A 89 19.58 -12.82 15.89
CA PRO A 89 19.80 -12.54 14.48
C PRO A 89 18.44 -12.44 13.74
N PRO A 90 18.32 -11.59 12.70
CA PRO A 90 17.06 -11.46 11.95
C PRO A 90 16.59 -12.79 11.37
N GLU A 91 15.31 -13.12 11.53
CA GLU A 91 14.70 -14.28 10.87
C GLU A 91 14.45 -13.97 9.38
N MET A 92 15.02 -14.79 8.48
CA MET A 92 14.77 -14.66 7.04
C MET A 92 13.65 -15.61 6.61
N LYS A 93 12.44 -15.08 6.37
CA LYS A 93 11.29 -15.82 5.85
C LYS A 93 10.86 -15.25 4.50
N LYS A 94 11.46 -15.74 3.41
CA LYS A 94 11.17 -15.31 2.04
C LYS A 94 10.66 -16.47 1.20
N THR A 95 9.35 -16.72 1.23
CA THR A 95 8.71 -17.78 0.42
C THR A 95 8.95 -17.59 -1.08
N PHE A 96 9.04 -16.34 -1.54
CA PHE A 96 9.39 -16.04 -2.92
C PHE A 96 10.72 -16.66 -3.36
N LEU A 97 11.75 -16.68 -2.51
CA LEU A 97 13.03 -17.29 -2.86
C LEU A 97 12.91 -18.80 -3.12
N LEU A 98 11.97 -19.47 -2.45
CA LEU A 98 11.67 -20.87 -2.74
C LEU A 98 10.99 -21.02 -4.11
N GLN A 99 10.03 -20.15 -4.44
CA GLN A 99 9.42 -20.14 -5.77
C GLN A 99 10.46 -19.87 -6.86
N LEU A 100 11.35 -18.90 -6.64
CA LEU A 100 12.43 -18.55 -7.55
C LEU A 100 13.42 -19.72 -7.74
N ALA A 101 13.79 -20.42 -6.66
CA ALA A 101 14.70 -21.57 -6.70
C ALA A 101 14.20 -22.72 -7.60
N TRP A 102 12.89 -22.80 -7.84
CA TRP A 102 12.28 -23.78 -8.73
C TRP A 102 11.66 -23.16 -9.98
N SER A 103 11.97 -21.89 -10.29
CA SER A 103 11.33 -21.18 -11.41
C SER A 103 11.77 -21.67 -12.81
N ASP A 104 12.77 -22.54 -12.91
CA ASP A 104 13.23 -23.16 -14.17
C ASP A 104 12.18 -24.08 -14.82
N LEU A 105 11.12 -24.43 -14.07
CA LEU A 105 9.96 -25.15 -14.59
C LEU A 105 8.95 -24.26 -15.34
N LEU A 106 9.11 -22.93 -15.25
CA LEU A 106 8.21 -21.94 -15.83
C LEU A 106 8.66 -21.54 -17.24
N ASP A 107 7.71 -21.25 -18.11
CA ASP A 107 8.01 -20.54 -19.36
C ASP A 107 8.29 -19.05 -19.12
N ALA A 108 8.70 -18.32 -20.17
CA ALA A 108 9.07 -16.91 -20.05
C ALA A 108 7.91 -16.01 -19.59
N ALA A 109 6.66 -16.31 -19.98
CA ALA A 109 5.50 -15.53 -19.58
C ALA A 109 5.10 -15.82 -18.13
N GLU A 110 5.16 -17.09 -17.72
CA GLU A 110 4.94 -17.51 -16.34
C GLU A 110 6.01 -16.96 -15.39
N TRP A 111 7.27 -16.92 -15.83
CA TRP A 111 8.39 -16.36 -15.06
C TRP A 111 8.23 -14.85 -14.86
N GLU A 112 7.89 -14.10 -15.91
CA GLU A 112 7.59 -12.67 -15.78
C GLU A 112 6.35 -12.44 -14.90
N GLY A 113 5.33 -13.29 -15.01
CA GLY A 113 4.15 -13.24 -14.12
C GLY A 113 4.52 -13.42 -12.65
N LEU A 114 5.42 -14.37 -12.34
CA LEU A 114 5.93 -14.59 -10.97
C LEU A 114 6.69 -13.36 -10.46
N LEU A 115 7.61 -12.80 -11.26
CA LEU A 115 8.37 -11.61 -10.88
C LEU A 115 7.46 -10.39 -10.68
N SER A 116 6.55 -10.14 -11.62
CA SER A 116 5.60 -9.04 -11.57
C SER A 116 4.70 -9.12 -10.34
N ALA A 117 4.17 -10.30 -10.01
CA ALA A 117 3.35 -10.50 -8.82
C ALA A 117 4.14 -10.24 -7.52
N TYR A 118 5.39 -10.69 -7.46
CA TYR A 118 6.24 -10.44 -6.31
C TYR A 118 6.62 -8.96 -6.19
N GLU A 119 7.05 -8.35 -7.29
CA GLU A 119 7.38 -6.93 -7.36
C GLU A 119 6.20 -6.06 -6.91
N GLN A 120 4.98 -6.39 -7.35
CA GLN A 120 3.77 -5.72 -6.93
C GLN A 120 3.56 -5.79 -5.42
N GLU A 121 3.69 -6.97 -4.79
CA GLU A 121 3.53 -7.11 -3.34
C GLU A 121 4.58 -6.28 -2.59
N VAL A 122 5.84 -6.32 -3.03
CA VAL A 122 6.93 -5.54 -2.43
C VAL A 122 6.69 -4.03 -2.59
N ARG A 123 6.30 -3.56 -3.79
CA ARG A 123 5.93 -2.16 -4.05
C ARG A 123 4.78 -1.72 -3.14
N MET A 124 3.73 -2.53 -3.02
CA MET A 124 2.60 -2.25 -2.13
C MET A 124 3.03 -2.06 -0.67
N ARG A 125 3.94 -2.92 -0.18
CA ARG A 125 4.47 -2.81 1.20
C ARG A 125 5.28 -1.54 1.41
N LEU A 126 6.15 -1.21 0.45
CA LEU A 126 6.94 0.03 0.47
C LEU A 126 6.03 1.27 0.56
N LEU A 127 5.00 1.30 -0.28
CA LEU A 127 4.06 2.42 -0.37
C LEU A 127 3.20 2.59 0.88
N LEU A 128 2.69 1.48 1.43
CA LEU A 128 1.96 1.51 2.68
C LEU A 128 2.82 2.08 3.81
N GLY A 129 4.09 1.68 3.89
CA GLY A 129 5.04 2.22 4.87
C GLY A 129 5.30 3.72 4.69
N GLN A 130 5.50 4.17 3.45
CA GLN A 130 5.71 5.59 3.12
C GLN A 130 4.49 6.44 3.49
N GLU A 131 3.28 5.97 3.15
CA GLU A 131 2.05 6.70 3.46
C GLU A 131 1.77 6.75 4.96
N GLN A 132 2.06 5.66 5.70
CA GLN A 132 2.00 5.66 7.16
C GLN A 132 2.96 6.71 7.76
N ARG A 133 4.19 6.82 7.25
CA ARG A 133 5.14 7.84 7.69
C ARG A 133 4.63 9.25 7.37
N ARG A 134 4.14 9.49 6.16
CA ARG A 134 3.62 10.79 5.71
C ARG A 134 2.46 11.27 6.57
N ARG A 135 1.51 10.39 6.89
CA ARG A 135 0.35 10.70 7.74
C ARG A 135 0.69 10.82 9.23
N GLY A 136 1.91 10.43 9.62
CA GLY A 136 2.26 10.11 10.98
C GLY A 136 1.70 8.74 11.34
N SER A 137 2.57 7.79 11.66
CA SER A 137 2.16 6.44 12.06
C SER A 137 1.12 6.52 13.17
N ALA A 138 0.08 5.68 13.08
CA ALA A 138 -0.98 5.59 14.10
C ALA A 138 -0.40 5.32 15.51
N PHE A 139 0.82 4.77 15.56
CA PHE A 139 1.58 4.62 16.78
C PHE A 139 3.09 4.81 16.55
N ALA A 140 3.55 6.04 16.80
CA ALA A 140 4.97 6.36 16.93
C ALA A 140 5.19 7.11 18.26
N PRO A 141 5.70 6.43 19.31
CA PRO A 141 6.09 7.06 20.55
C PRO A 141 7.09 8.18 20.31
N GLY A 142 6.86 9.32 20.96
CA GLY A 142 7.72 10.50 20.90
C GLY A 142 7.96 11.10 22.28
N ARG A 143 8.06 10.26 23.33
CA ARG A 143 8.19 10.71 24.72
C ARG A 143 9.48 11.49 24.94
N THR A 144 10.50 11.20 24.12
CA THR A 144 11.78 11.94 24.09
C THR A 144 12.24 12.12 22.64
N PRO A 145 13.09 13.13 22.35
CA PRO A 145 13.69 13.29 21.02
C PRO A 145 14.49 12.06 20.56
N ARG A 146 15.17 11.38 21.50
CA ARG A 146 15.88 10.13 21.23
C ARG A 146 14.93 9.04 20.76
N GLU A 147 13.81 8.86 21.47
CA GLU A 147 12.81 7.86 21.10
C GLU A 147 12.25 8.13 19.71
N GLN A 148 11.83 9.37 19.43
CA GLN A 148 11.34 9.76 18.11
C GLN A 148 12.35 9.44 17.01
N ARG A 149 13.65 9.72 17.23
CA ARG A 149 14.70 9.41 16.26
C ARG A 149 14.88 7.90 16.08
N LEU A 150 14.82 7.10 17.15
CA LEU A 150 14.92 5.64 17.06
C LEU A 150 13.78 5.05 16.22
N TRP A 151 12.54 5.51 16.42
CA TRP A 151 11.40 5.07 15.62
C TRP A 151 11.54 5.44 14.14
N SER A 152 12.00 6.66 13.83
CA SER A 152 12.35 7.04 12.45
C SER A 152 13.40 6.12 11.83
N MET A 153 14.44 5.73 12.59
CA MET A 153 15.48 4.83 12.10
C MET A 153 14.97 3.40 11.86
N ILE A 154 13.98 2.94 12.65
CA ILE A 154 13.30 1.66 12.42
C ILE A 154 12.53 1.71 11.10
N ASP A 155 11.76 2.77 10.87
CA ASP A 155 11.03 2.94 9.62
C ASP A 155 12.00 3.03 8.42
N ASP A 156 13.13 3.73 8.58
CA ASP A 156 14.16 3.86 7.53
C ASP A 156 14.76 2.49 7.16
N ASN A 157 15.00 1.63 8.16
CA ASN A 157 15.50 0.29 7.94
C ASN A 157 14.53 -0.58 7.13
N ILE A 158 13.23 -0.51 7.47
CA ILE A 158 12.19 -1.29 6.79
C ILE A 158 12.00 -0.81 5.36
N GLU A 159 12.01 0.52 5.15
CA GLU A 159 11.90 1.10 3.81
C GLU A 159 13.11 0.74 2.94
N ALA A 160 14.32 0.79 3.51
CA ALA A 160 15.55 0.38 2.83
C ALA A 160 15.51 -1.10 2.41
N PHE A 161 14.95 -1.98 3.25
CA PHE A 161 14.75 -3.38 2.91
C PHE A 161 13.88 -3.54 1.65
N TYR A 162 12.70 -2.93 1.61
CA TYR A 162 11.82 -3.07 0.44
C TYR A 162 12.39 -2.41 -0.82
N ARG A 163 13.09 -1.27 -0.70
CA ARG A 163 13.78 -0.65 -1.85
C ARG A 163 14.86 -1.56 -2.42
N HIS A 164 15.68 -2.14 -1.54
CA HIS A 164 16.71 -3.10 -1.96
C HIS A 164 16.07 -4.32 -2.63
N GLU A 165 14.97 -4.84 -2.08
CA GLU A 165 14.27 -5.97 -2.66
C GLU A 165 13.75 -5.67 -4.07
N LEU A 166 13.18 -4.48 -4.30
CA LEU A 166 12.75 -4.05 -5.65
C LEU A 166 13.91 -3.92 -6.62
N GLN A 167 15.01 -3.30 -6.17
CA GLN A 167 16.23 -3.19 -6.98
C GLN A 167 16.76 -4.58 -7.38
N TRP A 168 16.73 -5.54 -6.46
CA TRP A 168 17.17 -6.89 -6.73
C TRP A 168 16.25 -7.62 -7.73
N VAL A 169 14.93 -7.43 -7.65
CA VAL A 169 13.99 -7.98 -8.65
C VAL A 169 14.25 -7.38 -10.04
N GLN A 170 14.56 -6.09 -10.13
CA GLN A 170 14.95 -5.46 -11.39
C GLN A 170 16.24 -6.08 -11.96
N GLN A 171 17.25 -6.30 -11.12
CA GLN A 171 18.49 -6.98 -11.54
C GLN A 171 18.22 -8.40 -12.06
N LEU A 172 17.35 -9.16 -11.41
CA LEU A 172 16.93 -10.48 -11.91
C LEU A 172 16.32 -10.38 -13.30
N ARG A 173 15.42 -9.41 -13.53
CA ARG A 173 14.80 -9.19 -14.84
C ARG A 173 15.81 -8.74 -15.89
N GLU A 174 16.81 -7.95 -15.53
CA GLU A 174 17.88 -7.54 -16.46
C GLU A 174 18.80 -8.70 -16.87
N GLU A 175 19.08 -9.63 -15.94
CA GLU A 175 19.97 -10.76 -16.16
C GLU A 175 19.29 -11.91 -16.92
N PHE A 176 18.03 -12.19 -16.61
CA PHE A 176 17.29 -13.36 -17.13
C PHE A 176 16.13 -13.00 -18.08
N GLY A 177 15.77 -11.72 -18.19
CA GLY A 177 14.76 -11.26 -19.14
C GLY A 177 15.27 -11.34 -20.57
N SER A 178 14.47 -11.93 -21.46
CA SER A 178 14.75 -11.98 -22.89
C SER A 178 14.97 -10.58 -23.46
N SER A 179 16.06 -10.38 -24.23
CA SER A 179 16.34 -9.13 -24.95
C SER A 179 15.21 -8.66 -25.88
N ASP A 180 14.26 -9.53 -26.22
CA ASP A 180 13.07 -9.22 -27.01
C ASP A 180 12.05 -8.35 -26.27
N ASN A 181 12.14 -8.21 -24.93
CA ASN A 181 11.28 -7.33 -24.13
C ASN A 181 11.93 -5.98 -23.78
N LYS A 182 13.14 -5.68 -24.29
CA LYS A 182 13.80 -4.36 -24.15
C LYS A 182 13.26 -3.32 -25.14
N GLU A 183 11.95 -3.23 -25.30
CA GLU A 183 11.37 -1.90 -25.43
C GLU A 183 11.07 -1.47 -24.00
N ASP A 184 12.01 -0.72 -23.39
CA ASP A 184 11.65 0.26 -22.37
C ASP A 184 10.53 1.12 -22.97
N LYS A 185 9.28 0.70 -22.80
CA LYS A 185 8.15 1.61 -22.93
C LYS A 185 8.25 2.56 -21.75
N LYS A 186 9.19 3.51 -21.83
CA LYS A 186 9.03 4.77 -21.13
C LYS A 186 7.65 5.25 -21.52
N MET A 187 6.74 5.27 -20.56
CA MET A 187 5.42 5.83 -20.77
C MET A 187 5.63 7.31 -21.10
N ASN A 188 5.47 7.64 -22.37
CA ASN A 188 5.54 9.02 -22.83
C ASN A 188 4.31 9.75 -22.29
N VAL A 189 4.53 10.49 -21.22
CA VAL A 189 3.54 11.35 -20.59
C VAL A 189 3.83 12.80 -20.89
N GLU A 190 2.81 13.55 -21.29
CA GLU A 190 2.91 15.00 -21.42
C GLU A 190 2.54 15.67 -20.10
N HIS A 191 3.48 16.40 -19.52
CA HIS A 191 3.22 17.27 -18.38
C HIS A 191 2.55 18.55 -18.85
N LYS A 192 1.34 18.81 -18.36
CA LYS A 192 0.59 20.04 -18.67
C LYS A 192 0.22 20.80 -17.41
N GLN A 193 0.05 22.11 -17.59
CA GLN A 193 -0.49 22.99 -16.58
C GLN A 193 -1.73 23.68 -17.14
N TYR A 194 -2.78 23.73 -16.33
CA TYR A 194 -4.00 24.46 -16.63
C TYR A 194 -4.43 25.21 -15.38
N GLN A 195 -4.73 26.50 -15.49
CA GLN A 195 -5.11 27.39 -14.38
C GLN A 195 -4.22 27.27 -13.11
N GLY A 196 -2.90 27.04 -13.30
CA GLY A 196 -1.92 26.95 -12.21
C GLY A 196 -1.77 25.56 -11.56
N ALA A 197 -2.52 24.54 -12.00
CA ALA A 197 -2.39 23.18 -11.50
C ALA A 197 -1.80 22.24 -12.55
N ALA A 198 -0.87 21.38 -12.12
CA ALA A 198 -0.25 20.37 -12.98
C ALA A 198 -1.15 19.13 -13.12
N TYR A 199 -1.15 18.54 -14.32
CA TYR A 199 -1.75 17.25 -14.64
C TYR A 199 -0.92 16.55 -15.73
N ILE A 200 -1.06 15.24 -15.80
CA ILE A 200 -0.43 14.39 -16.81
C ILE A 200 -1.46 14.06 -17.88
N VAL A 201 -1.04 14.13 -19.14
CA VAL A 201 -1.77 13.52 -20.26
C VAL A 201 -0.98 12.30 -20.70
N TYR A 202 -1.60 11.12 -20.67
CA TYR A 202 -1.01 9.95 -21.29
C TYR A 202 -1.53 9.83 -22.71
N THR A 203 -0.62 9.87 -23.68
CA THR A 203 -0.92 9.72 -25.10
C THR A 203 -0.08 8.55 -25.62
N PRO A 204 -0.68 7.50 -26.19
CA PRO A 204 0.09 6.36 -26.64
C PRO A 204 0.82 6.70 -27.94
N GLU A 205 2.12 6.97 -27.89
CA GLU A 205 2.95 7.06 -29.12
C GLU A 205 3.21 5.68 -29.73
N ALA A 206 3.26 4.62 -28.91
CA ALA A 206 3.58 3.26 -29.36
C ALA A 206 2.51 2.21 -28.98
N ALA A 207 1.88 2.32 -27.80
CA ALA A 207 0.86 1.34 -27.38
C ALA A 207 -0.09 1.91 -26.31
N PRO A 208 -1.38 1.51 -26.32
CA PRO A 208 -2.34 1.88 -25.29
C PRO A 208 -2.13 1.07 -23.99
N LEU A 209 -2.75 1.52 -22.89
CA LEU A 209 -2.82 0.77 -21.64
C LEU A 209 -3.68 -0.48 -21.85
N ALA A 210 -3.04 -1.66 -21.87
CA ALA A 210 -3.66 -2.93 -22.21
C ALA A 210 -3.62 -3.94 -21.06
N THR A 211 -2.73 -3.73 -20.08
CA THR A 211 -2.46 -4.66 -18.99
C THR A 211 -2.55 -3.98 -17.64
N GLU A 212 -2.64 -4.78 -16.58
CA GLU A 212 -2.55 -4.30 -15.20
C GLU A 212 -1.21 -3.60 -14.92
N GLN A 213 -0.13 -4.04 -15.56
CA GLN A 213 1.19 -3.46 -15.42
C GLN A 213 1.24 -2.04 -16.01
N ASP A 214 0.66 -1.82 -17.19
CA ASP A 214 0.61 -0.48 -17.82
C ASP A 214 -0.08 0.56 -16.90
N VAL A 215 -1.10 0.13 -16.16
CA VAL A 215 -1.79 0.98 -15.16
C VAL A 215 -0.85 1.32 -14.00
N LEU A 216 -0.07 0.36 -13.52
CA LEU A 216 0.87 0.57 -12.42
C LEU A 216 2.03 1.48 -12.84
N ASP A 217 2.49 1.34 -14.07
CA ASP A 217 3.55 2.19 -14.62
C ASP A 217 3.07 3.65 -14.75
N LEU A 218 1.80 3.88 -15.13
CA LEU A 218 1.19 5.21 -15.08
C LEU A 218 1.21 5.82 -13.67
N ILE A 219 0.91 5.01 -12.67
CA ILE A 219 0.88 5.43 -11.27
C ILE A 219 2.31 5.71 -10.77
N ALA A 220 3.29 4.92 -11.20
CA ALA A 220 4.69 5.17 -10.91
C ALA A 220 5.13 6.54 -11.47
N VAL A 221 4.73 6.86 -12.71
CA VAL A 221 4.99 8.18 -13.32
C VAL A 221 4.32 9.31 -12.53
N CYS A 222 3.07 9.14 -12.10
CA CYS A 222 2.39 10.14 -11.24
C CYS A 222 3.17 10.41 -9.95
N MET A 223 3.79 9.36 -9.40
CA MET A 223 4.56 9.41 -8.16
C MET A 223 5.92 10.07 -8.34
N GLU A 224 6.66 9.72 -9.39
CA GLU A 224 7.95 10.32 -9.73
C GLU A 224 7.84 11.83 -9.97
N THR A 225 6.69 12.28 -10.46
CA THR A 225 6.46 13.66 -10.86
C THR A 225 5.65 14.46 -9.85
N ASP A 226 5.16 13.81 -8.79
CA ASP A 226 4.22 14.34 -7.79
C ASP A 226 2.95 14.99 -8.41
N VAL A 227 2.47 14.41 -9.52
CA VAL A 227 1.27 14.86 -10.23
C VAL A 227 0.23 13.74 -10.23
N TRP A 228 -0.77 13.86 -9.35
CA TRP A 228 -1.82 12.85 -9.13
C TRP A 228 -3.10 13.10 -9.94
N ARG A 229 -3.00 13.88 -11.01
CA ARG A 229 -4.11 14.21 -11.91
C ARG A 229 -3.77 13.69 -13.30
N VAL A 230 -4.60 12.81 -13.83
CA VAL A 230 -4.35 12.17 -15.12
C VAL A 230 -5.53 12.39 -16.07
N LEU A 231 -5.23 12.85 -17.27
CA LEU A 231 -6.15 12.91 -18.40
C LEU A 231 -5.81 11.78 -19.39
N LEU A 232 -6.81 10.97 -19.70
CA LEU A 232 -6.73 9.82 -20.59
C LEU A 232 -7.64 10.06 -21.79
N PRO A 233 -7.11 10.25 -23.00
CA PRO A 233 -7.90 10.12 -24.23
C PRO A 233 -8.42 8.67 -24.39
N ALA A 234 -9.51 8.46 -25.12
CA ALA A 234 -10.03 7.11 -25.35
C ALA A 234 -9.01 6.20 -26.07
N GLU A 235 -8.13 6.79 -26.86
CA GLU A 235 -7.07 6.14 -27.60
C GLU A 235 -5.96 5.62 -26.67
N ALA A 236 -5.79 6.23 -25.49
CA ALA A 236 -4.85 5.77 -24.48
C ALA A 236 -5.21 4.42 -23.87
N LEU A 237 -6.44 3.93 -24.08
CA LEU A 237 -6.94 2.69 -23.49
C LEU A 237 -7.13 1.64 -24.57
N ALA A 238 -6.67 0.41 -24.31
CA ALA A 238 -6.93 -0.71 -25.19
C ALA A 238 -8.43 -1.04 -25.21
N ASP A 239 -8.90 -1.68 -26.28
CA ASP A 239 -10.31 -2.10 -26.42
C ASP A 239 -10.80 -2.97 -25.26
N ASP A 240 -9.89 -3.71 -24.63
CA ASP A 240 -10.18 -4.55 -23.49
C ASP A 240 -10.63 -3.78 -22.25
N PHE A 241 -10.24 -2.51 -22.11
CA PHE A 241 -10.79 -1.62 -21.08
C PHE A 241 -12.32 -1.46 -21.25
N PHE A 242 -12.78 -1.30 -22.48
CA PHE A 242 -14.21 -1.12 -22.78
C PHE A 242 -15.01 -2.43 -22.71
N LYS A 243 -14.32 -3.58 -22.63
CA LYS A 243 -14.93 -4.91 -22.46
C LYS A 243 -14.88 -5.34 -20.99
N LEU A 244 -15.85 -4.92 -20.17
CA LEU A 244 -15.85 -5.15 -18.70
C LEU A 244 -15.57 -6.59 -18.21
N ARG A 245 -15.76 -7.62 -19.05
CA ARG A 245 -15.42 -9.01 -18.71
C ARG A 245 -13.92 -9.28 -18.57
N THR A 246 -13.07 -8.41 -19.12
CA THR A 246 -11.61 -8.52 -19.04
C THR A 246 -11.07 -8.15 -17.66
N GLY A 247 -11.83 -7.41 -16.85
CA GLY A 247 -11.41 -6.95 -15.52
C GLY A 247 -10.52 -5.70 -15.53
N LEU A 248 -9.93 -5.32 -16.67
CA LEU A 248 -8.95 -4.21 -16.76
C LEU A 248 -9.51 -2.86 -16.27
N ALA A 249 -10.75 -2.53 -16.66
CA ALA A 249 -11.39 -1.28 -16.19
C ALA A 249 -11.61 -1.28 -14.67
N GLY A 250 -12.06 -2.41 -14.11
CA GLY A 250 -12.23 -2.55 -12.67
C GLY A 250 -10.92 -2.41 -11.91
N TYR A 251 -9.86 -3.05 -12.41
CA TYR A 251 -8.52 -2.95 -11.86
C TYR A 251 -7.99 -1.50 -11.90
N MET A 252 -8.09 -0.82 -13.05
CA MET A 252 -7.66 0.57 -13.20
C MET A 252 -8.38 1.49 -12.21
N LEU A 253 -9.71 1.43 -12.15
CA LEU A 253 -10.51 2.25 -11.25
C LEU A 253 -10.18 1.98 -9.78
N GLN A 254 -10.00 0.71 -9.41
CA GLN A 254 -9.61 0.33 -8.05
C GLN A 254 -8.24 0.92 -7.68
N LYS A 255 -7.26 0.85 -8.60
CA LYS A 255 -5.92 1.42 -8.36
C LYS A 255 -6.00 2.95 -8.29
N PHE A 256 -6.72 3.61 -9.18
CA PHE A 256 -6.88 5.06 -9.13
C PHE A 256 -7.49 5.51 -7.80
N ALA A 257 -8.49 4.80 -7.28
CA ALA A 257 -9.05 5.04 -5.95
C ALA A 257 -8.02 4.81 -4.83
N ASN A 258 -7.32 3.66 -4.84
CA ASN A 258 -6.31 3.32 -3.82
C ASN A 258 -5.19 4.35 -3.73
N TYR A 259 -4.75 4.86 -4.89
CA TYR A 259 -3.66 5.83 -5.02
C TYR A 259 -4.14 7.28 -5.05
N ARG A 260 -5.46 7.51 -4.95
CA ARG A 260 -6.09 8.84 -5.08
C ARG A 260 -5.67 9.60 -6.34
N VAL A 261 -5.48 8.85 -7.43
CA VAL A 261 -5.26 9.44 -8.75
C VAL A 261 -6.60 9.98 -9.22
N ARG A 262 -6.67 11.29 -9.43
CA ARG A 262 -7.84 11.92 -10.04
C ARG A 262 -7.77 11.70 -11.55
N GLY A 263 -8.70 10.95 -12.10
CA GLY A 263 -8.70 10.55 -13.52
C GLY A 263 -9.81 11.20 -14.34
N ALA A 264 -9.48 11.77 -15.49
CA ALA A 264 -10.45 12.23 -16.47
C ALA A 264 -10.28 11.46 -17.79
N LEU A 265 -11.30 10.71 -18.20
CA LEU A 265 -11.32 9.96 -19.46
C LEU A 265 -12.13 10.72 -20.52
N VAL A 266 -11.54 11.01 -21.68
CA VAL A 266 -12.19 11.72 -22.78
C VAL A 266 -12.57 10.74 -23.88
N ILE A 267 -13.87 10.53 -24.10
CA ILE A 267 -14.42 9.66 -25.15
C ILE A 267 -15.29 10.50 -26.07
N THR A 268 -14.77 10.78 -27.27
CA THR A 268 -15.49 11.52 -28.32
C THR A 268 -16.37 10.60 -29.18
N ASP A 269 -16.03 9.32 -29.26
CA ASP A 269 -16.81 8.31 -29.99
C ASP A 269 -17.87 7.65 -29.09
N GLU A 270 -19.13 8.09 -29.23
CA GLU A 270 -20.28 7.52 -28.53
C GLU A 270 -20.50 6.02 -28.83
N SER A 271 -19.92 5.49 -29.90
CA SER A 271 -20.05 4.07 -30.25
C SER A 271 -19.43 3.14 -29.19
N LYS A 272 -18.42 3.62 -28.46
CA LYS A 272 -17.76 2.93 -27.34
C LYS A 272 -18.58 2.95 -26.03
N LEU A 273 -19.60 3.81 -25.94
CA LEU A 273 -20.44 4.01 -24.76
C LEU A 273 -21.77 3.23 -24.84
N LYS A 274 -21.68 1.90 -25.00
CA LYS A 274 -22.87 1.03 -25.14
C LYS A 274 -23.00 0.03 -23.99
N GLY A 275 -24.25 -0.38 -23.72
CA GLY A 275 -24.56 -1.42 -22.74
C GLY A 275 -24.03 -1.10 -21.34
N LYS A 276 -23.41 -2.10 -20.68
CA LYS A 276 -22.88 -1.98 -19.32
C LYS A 276 -21.81 -0.90 -19.15
N MET A 277 -21.11 -0.51 -20.22
CA MET A 277 -20.14 0.59 -20.15
C MET A 277 -20.83 1.92 -19.86
N LYS A 278 -22.02 2.14 -20.41
CA LYS A 278 -22.82 3.35 -20.16
C LYS A 278 -23.28 3.44 -18.70
N GLU A 279 -23.63 2.30 -18.09
CA GLU A 279 -23.98 2.21 -16.67
C GLU A 279 -22.78 2.54 -15.78
N LEU A 280 -21.61 1.95 -16.08
CA LEU A 280 -20.36 2.26 -15.38
C LEU A 280 -20.02 3.75 -15.48
N VAL A 281 -20.10 4.35 -16.66
CA VAL A 281 -19.84 5.80 -16.83
C VAL A 281 -20.80 6.64 -16.00
N ALA A 282 -22.08 6.30 -15.95
CA ALA A 282 -23.06 7.01 -15.13
C ALA A 282 -22.74 6.91 -13.63
N GLU A 283 -22.18 5.80 -13.17
CA GLU A 283 -21.71 5.61 -11.80
C GLU A 283 -20.44 6.42 -11.50
N LEU A 284 -19.43 6.34 -12.38
CA LEU A 284 -18.19 7.10 -12.27
C LEU A 284 -18.44 8.60 -12.22
N ASN A 285 -19.34 9.11 -13.07
CA ASN A 285 -19.67 10.54 -13.11
C ASN A 285 -20.39 11.06 -11.84
N ARG A 286 -20.92 10.18 -10.99
CA ARG A 286 -21.41 10.56 -9.64
C ARG A 286 -20.28 10.62 -8.61
N GLY A 287 -19.17 9.93 -8.85
CA GLY A 287 -17.99 9.93 -8.01
C GLY A 287 -17.15 11.21 -8.12
N GLY A 288 -16.16 11.32 -7.23
CA GLY A 288 -15.20 12.43 -7.18
C GLY A 288 -13.81 12.10 -7.73
N GLU A 289 -13.47 10.82 -7.88
CA GLU A 289 -12.10 10.37 -8.17
C GLU A 289 -11.85 10.11 -9.66
N PHE A 290 -12.87 9.67 -10.41
CA PHE A 290 -12.74 9.39 -11.84
C PHE A 290 -14.00 9.82 -12.59
N ARG A 291 -13.85 10.54 -13.71
CA ARG A 291 -14.98 10.96 -14.56
C ARG A 291 -14.70 10.81 -16.04
N VAL A 292 -15.77 10.64 -16.80
CA VAL A 292 -15.76 10.52 -18.25
C VAL A 292 -16.44 11.73 -18.89
N PHE A 293 -15.78 12.29 -19.88
CA PHE A 293 -16.18 13.49 -20.62
C PHE A 293 -16.22 13.20 -22.12
N ASN A 294 -17.00 13.97 -22.85
CA ASN A 294 -17.03 13.99 -24.32
C ASN A 294 -16.15 15.09 -24.91
N ASP A 295 -15.73 16.06 -24.09
CA ASP A 295 -14.88 17.18 -24.47
C ASP A 295 -13.65 17.29 -23.56
N ARG A 296 -12.52 17.62 -24.17
CA ARG A 296 -11.24 17.77 -23.47
C ARG A 296 -11.23 19.01 -22.56
N GLY A 297 -11.85 20.11 -22.98
CA GLY A 297 -11.89 21.34 -22.19
C GLY A 297 -12.66 21.15 -20.88
N GLU A 298 -13.83 20.50 -20.94
CA GLU A 298 -14.60 20.15 -19.73
C GLU A 298 -13.83 19.21 -18.79
N ALA A 299 -13.12 18.23 -19.36
CA ALA A 299 -12.29 17.31 -18.61
C ALA A 299 -11.16 18.04 -17.87
N GLU A 300 -10.44 18.95 -18.54
CA GLU A 300 -9.34 19.72 -17.94
C GLU A 300 -9.85 20.64 -16.82
N VAL A 301 -10.99 21.31 -17.01
CA VAL A 301 -11.61 22.15 -15.98
C VAL A 301 -11.98 21.33 -14.74
N TRP A 302 -12.62 20.17 -14.92
CA TRP A 302 -12.99 19.31 -13.79
C TRP A 302 -11.77 18.69 -13.12
N LEU A 303 -10.75 18.29 -13.88
CA LEU A 303 -9.57 17.63 -13.33
C LEU A 303 -8.80 18.57 -12.39
N VAL A 304 -8.75 19.86 -12.75
CA VAL A 304 -8.02 20.91 -12.02
C VAL A 304 -8.86 21.58 -10.92
N GLY A 305 -10.18 21.71 -11.10
CA GLY A 305 -11.10 22.34 -10.12
C GLY A 305 -11.38 21.48 -8.90
#